data_AF-A0A6B3E144-F1
#
_entry.id   AF-A0A6B3E144-F1
#
_cell.length_a   1.000
_cell.length_b   1.000
_cell.length_c   1.000
_cell.angle_alpha   90.00
_cell.angle_beta   90.00
_cell.angle_gamma   90.00
#
_symmetry.space_group_name_H-M   'P 1'
#
loop_
_entity.id
_entity.type
_entity.pdbx_description
1 polymer ?
#
loop_
_entity_poly.entity_id
_entity_poly.type
_entity_poly.pdbx_seq_one_letter_code
_entity_poly.pdbx_strand_id
1 'polypeptide(L)'
;LAGVGALLKVWPVLLLVGVRGAAGRRAWTSAAVTAAGPAALLALALPGALSFLTAQRDRGTEVESLGALVFHVARHFGWSGQVLLNYGSVEFLGPYVGAVSRAALVLTAAAFGWLLLWWLRARRAAPHTPADAAFTAVLLFTATSRVISPQYL
;
A
#
# COMPACT_ATOMS: atom_id res chain seq x y z
N LEU A 1 14.47 11.97 0.53
CA LEU A 1 14.18 10.99 -0.54
C LEU A 1 12.86 10.26 -0.31
N ALA A 2 12.68 9.51 0.78
CA ALA A 2 11.42 8.80 1.06
C ALA A 2 10.17 9.71 0.99
N GLY A 3 10.23 10.93 1.56
CA GLY A 3 9.13 11.90 1.45
C GLY A 3 8.85 12.41 0.02
N VAL A 4 9.90 12.59 -0.79
CA VAL A 4 9.74 12.95 -2.21
C VAL A 4 9.13 11.79 -3.00
N GLY A 5 9.59 10.57 -2.73
CA GLY A 5 8.99 9.35 -3.27
C GLY A 5 7.51 9.24 -2.88
N ALA A 6 7.18 9.51 -1.61
CA ALA A 6 5.83 9.48 -1.07
C ALA A 6 4.84 10.43 -1.78
N LEU A 7 5.31 11.55 -2.33
CA LEU A 7 4.48 12.46 -3.15
C LEU A 7 4.00 11.81 -4.44
N LEU A 8 4.82 10.95 -5.03
CA LEU A 8 4.49 10.24 -6.27
C LEU A 8 3.79 8.91 -5.98
N LYS A 9 4.24 8.22 -4.93
CA LYS A 9 3.70 6.93 -4.50
C LYS A 9 4.01 6.67 -3.05
N VAL A 10 3.05 6.16 -2.28
CA VAL A 10 3.17 6.09 -0.81
C VAL A 10 4.23 5.08 -0.32
N TRP A 11 4.50 3.99 -1.05
CA TRP A 11 5.32 2.87 -0.56
C TRP A 11 6.75 3.21 -0.09
N PRO A 12 7.51 4.20 -0.64
CA PRO A 12 8.84 4.54 -0.16
C PRO A 12 8.86 5.01 1.29
N VAL A 13 7.72 5.40 1.88
CA VAL A 13 7.63 5.70 3.31
C VAL A 13 7.87 4.44 4.17
N LEU A 14 7.58 3.25 3.65
CA LEU A 14 7.80 1.97 4.32
C LEU A 14 9.30 1.71 4.57
N LEU A 15 10.19 2.33 3.81
CA LEU A 15 11.63 2.25 4.02
C LEU A 15 12.08 2.84 5.37
N LEU A 16 11.25 3.68 5.99
CA LEU A 16 11.55 4.32 7.28
C LEU A 16 11.12 3.47 8.49
N VAL A 17 10.41 2.36 8.29
CA VAL A 17 9.85 1.52 9.37
C VAL A 17 10.93 1.08 10.36
N GLY A 18 12.11 0.69 9.87
CA GLY A 18 13.20 0.23 10.73
C GLY A 18 14.14 1.34 11.25
N VAL A 19 13.96 2.60 10.85
CA VAL A 19 14.83 3.70 11.28
C VAL A 19 14.34 4.28 12.61
N ARG A 20 15.19 4.22 13.64
CA ARG A 20 14.80 4.53 15.03
C ARG A 20 15.66 5.63 15.68
N GLY A 21 15.28 6.00 16.90
CA GLY A 21 16.01 6.98 17.71
C GLY A 21 15.95 8.40 17.14
N ALA A 22 16.96 9.22 17.43
CA ALA A 22 17.03 10.59 16.95
C ALA A 22 17.06 10.68 15.41
N ALA A 23 17.79 9.76 14.75
CA ALA A 23 17.83 9.67 13.30
C ALA A 23 16.46 9.31 12.72
N GLY A 24 15.76 8.33 13.30
CA GLY A 24 14.40 7.96 12.92
C GLY A 24 13.42 9.12 13.05
N ARG A 25 13.44 9.84 14.18
CA ARG A 25 12.59 11.04 14.35
C ARG A 25 12.83 12.05 13.25
N ARG A 26 14.09 12.40 12.97
CA ARG A 26 14.46 13.34 11.90
C ARG A 26 14.02 12.84 10.51
N ALA A 27 14.18 11.55 10.22
CA ALA A 27 13.79 10.96 8.95
C ALA A 27 12.27 10.99 8.75
N TRP A 28 11.50 10.59 9.77
CA TRP A 28 10.04 10.62 9.74
C TRP A 28 9.49 12.05 9.67
N THR A 29 10.05 13.00 10.44
CA THR A 29 9.62 14.41 10.35
C THR A 29 9.96 15.02 9.00
N SER A 30 11.16 14.78 8.47
CA SER A 30 11.53 15.24 7.13
C SER A 30 10.61 14.65 6.07
N ALA A 31 10.33 13.35 6.10
CA ALA A 31 9.42 12.73 5.16
C ALA A 31 8.00 13.29 5.26
N ALA A 32 7.50 13.49 6.49
CA ALA A 32 6.18 14.07 6.74
C ALA A 32 6.09 15.50 6.20
N VAL A 33 7.06 16.37 6.49
CA VAL A 33 7.07 17.76 6.00
C VAL A 33 7.19 17.81 4.48
N THR A 34 8.10 17.02 3.90
CA THR A 34 8.31 16.98 2.44
C THR A 34 7.11 16.44 1.68
N ALA A 35 6.35 15.49 2.25
CA ALA A 35 5.14 14.96 1.61
C ALA A 35 3.91 15.84 1.88
N ALA A 36 3.66 16.20 3.13
CA ALA A 36 2.44 16.90 3.53
C ALA A 36 2.43 18.37 3.09
N GLY A 37 3.58 19.06 3.07
CA GLY A 37 3.66 20.47 2.67
C GLY A 37 3.14 20.70 1.25
N PRO A 38 3.74 20.08 0.22
CA PRO A 38 3.27 20.19 -1.15
C PRO A 38 1.85 19.65 -1.35
N ALA A 39 1.50 18.53 -0.70
CA ALA A 39 0.14 17.97 -0.80
C ALA A 39 -0.93 18.94 -0.25
N ALA A 40 -0.65 19.60 0.88
CA ALA A 40 -1.54 20.61 1.45
C ALA A 40 -1.65 21.85 0.56
N LEU A 41 -0.53 22.33 0.01
CA LEU A 41 -0.54 23.44 -0.95
C LEU A 41 -1.39 23.11 -2.19
N LEU A 42 -1.23 21.91 -2.77
CA LEU A 42 -2.04 21.47 -3.91
C LEU A 42 -3.52 21.33 -3.54
N ALA A 43 -3.83 20.80 -2.36
CA ALA A 43 -5.20 20.68 -1.88
C ALA A 43 -5.90 22.04 -1.69
N LEU A 44 -5.16 23.07 -1.31
CA LEU A 44 -5.67 24.44 -1.17
C LEU A 44 -5.76 25.17 -2.53
N ALA A 45 -4.83 24.90 -3.45
CA ALA A 45 -4.73 25.60 -4.72
C ALA A 45 -5.61 25.01 -5.83
N LEU A 46 -5.87 23.70 -5.81
CA LEU A 46 -6.54 22.98 -6.89
C LEU A 46 -7.82 22.29 -6.39
N PRO A 47 -9.00 22.70 -6.87
CA PRO A 47 -10.24 21.98 -6.61
C PRO A 47 -10.11 20.52 -7.08
N GLY A 48 -10.45 19.58 -6.20
CA GLY A 48 -10.40 18.15 -6.53
C GLY A 48 -9.01 17.50 -6.47
N ALA A 49 -7.97 18.16 -5.93
CA ALA A 49 -6.64 17.58 -5.77
C ALA A 49 -6.60 16.22 -5.06
N LEU A 50 -7.60 15.94 -4.20
CA LEU A 50 -7.73 14.70 -3.45
C LEU A 50 -8.79 13.73 -4.02
N SER A 51 -9.37 14.01 -5.18
CA SER A 51 -10.35 13.14 -5.86
C SER A 51 -9.80 11.75 -6.20
N PHE A 52 -8.48 11.60 -6.29
CA PHE A 52 -7.86 10.29 -6.45
C PHE A 52 -8.12 9.38 -5.24
N LEU A 53 -8.34 9.92 -4.03
CA LEU A 53 -8.62 9.12 -2.83
C LEU A 53 -9.97 8.40 -2.92
N THR A 54 -10.99 9.05 -3.51
CA THR A 54 -12.27 8.38 -3.77
C THR A 54 -12.10 7.32 -4.85
N ALA A 55 -11.35 7.61 -5.92
CA ALA A 55 -11.01 6.59 -6.92
C ALA A 55 -10.25 5.39 -6.32
N GLN A 56 -9.33 5.63 -5.36
CA GLN A 56 -8.62 4.56 -4.66
C GLN A 56 -9.53 3.71 -3.76
N ARG A 57 -10.60 4.28 -3.20
CA ARG A 57 -11.60 3.55 -2.42
C ARG A 57 -12.40 2.60 -3.32
N ASP A 58 -12.83 3.08 -4.48
CA ASP A 58 -13.75 2.38 -5.37
C ASP A 58 -13.07 1.35 -6.29
N ARG A 59 -11.72 1.37 -6.36
CA ARG A 59 -10.94 0.34 -7.06
C ARG A 59 -11.26 -1.08 -6.58
N GLY A 60 -11.30 -2.01 -7.52
CA GLY A 60 -11.58 -3.42 -7.30
C GLY A 60 -10.34 -4.23 -6.90
N THR A 61 -10.23 -5.43 -7.45
CA THR A 61 -9.08 -6.34 -7.28
C THR A 61 -8.39 -6.45 -8.63
N GLU A 62 -7.17 -5.92 -8.73
CA GLU A 62 -6.37 -5.98 -9.97
C GLU A 62 -5.99 -7.42 -10.29
N VAL A 63 -5.96 -7.76 -11.58
CA VAL A 63 -5.74 -9.14 -12.04
C VAL A 63 -4.36 -9.71 -11.65
N GLU A 64 -3.39 -8.83 -11.40
CA GLU A 64 -2.03 -9.16 -10.98
C GLU A 64 -1.92 -9.36 -9.47
N SER A 65 -2.93 -8.96 -8.69
CA SER A 65 -2.89 -9.05 -7.23
C SER A 65 -2.94 -10.50 -6.74
N LEU A 66 -2.31 -10.77 -5.58
CA LEU A 66 -2.34 -12.12 -4.99
C LEU A 66 -3.78 -12.59 -4.69
N GLY A 67 -4.64 -11.66 -4.25
CA GLY A 67 -6.05 -11.91 -4.03
C GLY A 67 -6.80 -12.30 -5.31
N ALA A 68 -6.32 -11.91 -6.49
CA ALA A 68 -6.95 -12.25 -7.76
C ALA A 68 -6.76 -13.73 -8.16
N LEU A 69 -5.77 -14.43 -7.58
CA LEU A 69 -5.52 -15.84 -7.88
C LEU A 69 -6.77 -16.71 -7.66
N VAL A 70 -7.60 -16.41 -6.66
CA VAL A 70 -8.83 -17.17 -6.43
C VAL A 70 -9.81 -17.03 -7.60
N PHE A 71 -9.85 -15.88 -8.28
CA PHE A 71 -10.72 -15.64 -9.43
C PHE A 71 -10.15 -16.23 -10.72
N HIS A 72 -8.83 -16.18 -10.89
CA HIS A 72 -8.15 -16.90 -11.97
C HIS A 72 -8.40 -18.40 -11.91
N VAL A 73 -8.51 -18.99 -10.71
CA VAL A 73 -8.89 -20.40 -10.53
C VAL A 73 -10.40 -20.58 -10.72
N ALA A 74 -11.22 -19.77 -10.05
CA ALA A 74 -12.68 -19.94 -10.03
C ALA A 74 -13.34 -19.83 -11.41
N ARG A 75 -12.79 -19.02 -12.34
CA ARG A 75 -13.29 -18.95 -13.74
C ARG A 75 -13.22 -20.30 -14.46
N HIS A 76 -12.28 -21.16 -14.11
CA HIS A 76 -12.19 -22.51 -14.68
C HIS A 76 -13.29 -23.45 -14.14
N PHE A 77 -13.99 -23.04 -13.09
CA PHE A 77 -15.11 -23.75 -12.48
C PHE A 77 -16.46 -23.02 -12.68
N GLY A 78 -16.56 -22.15 -13.69
CA GLY A 78 -17.82 -21.49 -14.06
C GLY A 78 -18.18 -20.24 -13.27
N TRP A 79 -17.24 -19.64 -12.54
CA TRP A 79 -17.47 -18.32 -11.92
C TRP A 79 -17.79 -17.25 -12.98
N SER A 80 -18.85 -16.48 -12.74
CA SER A 80 -19.47 -15.56 -13.72
C SER A 80 -18.90 -14.14 -13.73
N GLY A 81 -17.73 -13.93 -13.11
CA GLY A 81 -17.06 -12.63 -13.13
C GLY A 81 -16.36 -12.32 -14.46
N GLN A 82 -15.96 -11.06 -14.62
CA GLN A 82 -15.32 -10.54 -15.82
C GLN A 82 -14.02 -9.83 -15.48
N VAL A 83 -13.10 -9.79 -16.45
CA VAL A 83 -11.89 -8.96 -16.40
C VAL A 83 -12.13 -7.75 -17.28
N LEU A 84 -12.18 -6.56 -16.69
CA LEU A 84 -12.51 -5.32 -17.40
C LEU A 84 -11.52 -4.22 -17.03
N LEU A 85 -11.32 -3.27 -17.94
CA LEU A 85 -10.61 -2.04 -17.65
C LEU A 85 -11.53 -1.13 -16.83
N ASN A 86 -11.18 -0.87 -15.57
CA ASN A 86 -11.96 -0.12 -14.61
C ASN A 86 -11.03 0.79 -13.79
N TYR A 87 -11.38 2.07 -13.60
CA TYR A 87 -10.52 3.07 -12.92
C TYR A 87 -9.05 3.11 -13.38
N GLY A 88 -8.80 2.84 -14.67
CA GLY A 88 -7.46 2.84 -15.26
C GLY A 88 -6.59 1.62 -14.92
N SER A 89 -7.20 0.53 -14.43
CA SER A 89 -6.55 -0.75 -14.16
C SER A 89 -7.39 -1.91 -14.68
N VAL A 90 -6.73 -3.03 -15.01
CA VAL A 90 -7.42 -4.26 -15.39
C VAL A 90 -7.81 -5.01 -14.12
N GLU A 91 -9.12 -5.11 -13.86
CA GLU A 91 -9.65 -5.61 -12.59
C GLU A 91 -10.66 -6.74 -12.81
N PHE A 92 -10.76 -7.62 -11.82
CA PHE A 92 -11.89 -8.54 -11.71
C PHE A 92 -13.14 -7.80 -11.22
N LEU A 93 -14.27 -8.03 -11.89
CA LEU A 93 -15.60 -7.54 -11.50
C LEU A 93 -16.58 -8.72 -11.45
N GLY A 94 -17.38 -8.81 -10.39
CA GLY A 94 -18.36 -9.88 -10.25
C GLY A 94 -18.59 -10.36 -8.81
N PRO A 95 -19.28 -11.50 -8.64
CA PRO A 95 -19.56 -12.07 -7.32
C PRO A 95 -18.28 -12.28 -6.49
N TYR A 96 -18.34 -11.96 -5.21
CA TYR A 96 -17.26 -12.14 -4.22
C TYR A 96 -16.00 -11.26 -4.39
N VAL A 97 -15.82 -10.51 -5.49
CA VAL A 97 -14.71 -9.55 -5.65
C VAL A 97 -14.65 -8.57 -4.48
N GLY A 98 -15.80 -7.99 -4.10
CA GLY A 98 -15.86 -7.07 -2.96
C GLY A 98 -15.45 -7.72 -1.63
N ALA A 99 -15.71 -9.02 -1.45
CA ALA A 99 -15.31 -9.75 -0.24
C ALA A 99 -13.80 -9.98 -0.20
N VAL A 100 -13.20 -10.43 -1.32
CA VAL A 100 -11.74 -10.62 -1.45
C VAL A 100 -11.01 -9.28 -1.31
N SER A 101 -11.54 -8.22 -1.93
CA SER A 101 -10.99 -6.87 -1.83
C SER A 101 -10.99 -6.36 -0.38
N ARG A 102 -12.08 -6.58 0.38
CA ARG A 102 -12.12 -6.27 1.82
C ARG A 102 -11.17 -7.13 2.64
N ALA A 103 -11.05 -8.42 2.34
CA ALA A 103 -10.10 -9.30 3.02
C ALA A 103 -8.65 -8.82 2.82
N ALA A 104 -8.28 -8.43 1.60
CA ALA A 104 -6.98 -7.82 1.30
C ALA A 104 -6.72 -6.53 2.11
N LEU A 105 -7.73 -5.66 2.25
CA LEU A 105 -7.64 -4.46 3.10
C LEU A 105 -7.45 -4.81 4.57
N VAL A 106 -8.19 -5.80 5.09
CA VAL A 106 -8.05 -6.28 6.47
C VAL A 106 -6.66 -6.87 6.70
N LEU A 107 -6.14 -7.67 5.77
CA LEU A 107 -4.78 -8.24 5.84
C LEU A 107 -3.72 -7.14 5.81
N THR A 108 -3.90 -6.11 4.98
CA THR A 108 -3.01 -4.94 4.94
C THR A 108 -3.02 -4.19 6.27
N ALA A 109 -4.20 -3.97 6.86
CA ALA A 109 -4.32 -3.35 8.18
C ALA A 109 -3.69 -4.22 9.30
N ALA A 110 -3.86 -5.54 9.23
CA ALA A 110 -3.24 -6.49 10.15
C ALA A 110 -1.71 -6.48 10.03
N ALA A 111 -1.17 -6.45 8.81
CA ALA A 111 0.26 -6.32 8.55
C ALA A 111 0.82 -5.01 9.12
N PHE A 112 0.13 -3.89 8.90
CA PHE A 112 0.48 -2.60 9.49
C PHE A 112 0.46 -2.66 11.03
N GLY A 113 -0.59 -3.21 11.62
CA GLY A 113 -0.72 -3.35 13.07
C GLY A 113 0.38 -4.23 13.67
N TRP A 114 0.76 -5.31 12.98
CA TRP A 114 1.87 -6.17 13.37
C TRP A 114 3.21 -5.45 13.32
N LEU A 115 3.50 -4.70 12.24
CA LEU A 115 4.71 -3.88 12.12
C LEU A 115 4.77 -2.80 13.21
N LEU A 116 3.64 -2.15 13.51
CA LEU A 116 3.55 -1.15 14.57
C LEU A 116 3.81 -1.79 15.94
N LEU A 117 3.21 -2.96 16.21
CA LEU A 117 3.43 -3.69 17.44
C LEU A 117 4.90 -4.11 17.59
N TRP A 118 5.51 -4.62 16.52
CA TRP A 118 6.94 -4.91 16.46
C TRP A 118 7.76 -3.66 16.76
N TRP A 119 7.43 -2.53 16.10
CA TRP A 119 8.12 -1.27 16.28
C TRP A 119 8.04 -0.76 17.72
N LEU A 120 6.92 -0.95 18.43
CA LEU A 120 6.77 -0.52 19.81
C LEU A 120 7.48 -1.45 20.81
N ARG A 121 7.55 -2.75 20.49
CA ARG A 121 8.09 -3.78 21.39
C ARG A 121 9.58 -4.04 21.19
N ALA A 122 10.13 -3.81 20.01
CA ALA A 122 11.54 -4.04 19.73
C ALA A 122 12.45 -3.22 20.67
N ARG A 123 13.28 -3.93 21.44
CA ARG A 123 14.22 -3.33 22.43
C ARG A 123 15.65 -3.22 21.90
N ARG A 124 16.02 -4.08 20.95
CA ARG A 124 17.35 -4.12 20.34
C ARG A 124 17.19 -4.00 18.83
N ALA A 125 18.07 -3.24 18.20
CA ALA A 125 18.18 -3.16 16.76
C ALA A 125 19.64 -3.47 16.40
N ALA A 126 19.83 -4.43 15.51
CA ALA A 126 21.12 -4.69 14.91
C ALA A 126 21.35 -3.72 13.73
N PRO A 127 22.59 -3.56 13.25
CA PRO A 127 22.88 -2.69 12.11
C PRO A 127 22.05 -2.98 10.85
N HIS A 128 21.66 -4.24 10.62
CA HIS A 128 20.84 -4.68 9.48
C HIS A 128 19.32 -4.48 9.69
N THR A 129 18.86 -4.26 10.92
CA THR A 129 17.42 -4.16 11.23
C THR A 129 16.66 -3.14 10.38
N PRO A 130 17.21 -1.96 10.01
CA PRO A 130 16.52 -1.03 9.12
C PRO A 130 16.20 -1.61 7.75
N ALA A 131 17.15 -2.33 7.15
CA ALA A 131 16.98 -2.92 5.82
C ALA A 131 15.96 -4.07 5.86
N ASP A 132 16.08 -4.97 6.84
CA ASP A 132 15.16 -6.11 6.97
C ASP A 132 13.73 -5.66 7.26
N ALA A 133 13.57 -4.65 8.11
CA ALA A 133 12.25 -4.08 8.41
C ALA A 133 11.62 -3.39 7.20
N ALA A 134 12.43 -2.65 6.42
CA ALA A 134 11.98 -2.05 5.17
C ALA A 134 11.55 -3.11 4.15
N PHE A 135 12.36 -4.14 3.94
CA PHE A 135 12.06 -5.24 3.03
C PHE A 135 10.82 -6.02 3.46
N THR A 136 10.72 -6.35 4.75
CA THR A 136 9.55 -7.02 5.33
C THR A 136 8.28 -6.18 5.14
N ALA A 137 8.36 -4.87 5.38
CA ALA A 137 7.22 -3.98 5.19
C ALA A 137 6.79 -3.95 3.72
N VAL A 138 7.72 -3.82 2.77
CA VAL A 138 7.40 -3.86 1.33
C VAL A 138 6.76 -5.19 0.96
N LEU A 139 7.32 -6.33 1.37
CA LEU A 139 6.76 -7.65 1.07
C LEU A 139 5.34 -7.83 1.61
N LEU A 140 5.11 -7.46 2.87
CA LEU A 140 3.79 -7.57 3.49
C LEU A 140 2.76 -6.74 2.73
N PHE A 141 3.05 -5.46 2.49
CA PHE A 141 2.12 -4.57 1.80
C PHE A 141 1.91 -4.96 0.34
N THR A 142 2.94 -5.48 -0.35
CA THR A 142 2.78 -6.01 -1.72
C THR A 142 1.90 -7.26 -1.73
N ALA A 143 2.14 -8.22 -0.82
CA ALA A 143 1.41 -9.48 -0.78
C ALA A 143 -0.06 -9.32 -0.36
N THR A 144 -0.37 -8.35 0.50
CA THR A 144 -1.75 -8.11 0.97
C THR A 144 -2.49 -7.08 0.14
N SER A 145 -1.85 -6.43 -0.84
CA SER A 145 -2.49 -5.40 -1.65
C SER A 145 -3.47 -6.02 -2.64
N ARG A 146 -4.64 -5.38 -2.77
CA ARG A 146 -5.62 -5.63 -3.85
C ARG A 146 -5.23 -5.00 -5.20
N VAL A 147 -4.18 -4.19 -5.20
CA VAL A 147 -3.65 -3.41 -6.33
C VAL A 147 -2.13 -3.59 -6.35
N ILE A 148 -1.58 -4.24 -7.38
CA ILE A 148 -0.13 -4.45 -7.49
C ILE A 148 0.40 -3.54 -8.58
N SER A 149 1.22 -2.57 -8.17
CA SER A 149 1.91 -1.74 -9.13
C SER A 149 3.04 -2.53 -9.79
N PRO A 150 3.22 -2.40 -11.13
CA PRO A 150 4.39 -2.94 -11.81
C PRO A 150 5.73 -2.47 -11.24
N GLN A 151 5.77 -1.35 -10.51
CA GLN A 151 6.98 -0.82 -9.87
C GLN A 151 7.51 -1.70 -8.72
N TYR A 152 6.74 -2.69 -8.27
CA TYR A 152 7.21 -3.71 -7.32
C TYR A 152 7.93 -4.88 -8.01
N LEU A 153 7.87 -4.97 -9.35
CA LEU A 153 8.51 -5.97 -10.21
C LEU A 153 9.74 -5.36 -10.88
#